data_AF-A0A914YY59-F1
#
_entry.id   AF-A0A914YY59-F1
#
_cell.length_a   1.000
_cell.length_b   1.000
_cell.length_c   1.000
_cell.angle_alpha   90.00
_cell.angle_beta   90.00
_cell.angle_gamma   90.00
#
_symmetry.space_group_name_H-M   'P 1'
#
loop_
_entity.id
_entity.type
_entity.pdbx_description
1 polymer ?
#
loop_
_entity_poly.entity_id
_entity_poly.type
_entity_poly.pdbx_seq_one_letter_code
_entity_poly.pdbx_strand_id
1 'polypeptide(L)'
;MRDRSETEEALLRCAALCNRAEFKSGQEELSILKRECSGDASEIALLKFAELTVGKIMEYRLKNTKIAEIPFNSTNKYQISIHKTADGHDSLLLVMKGAPEKILDACSTMLLDGKEVKLDNQHRADFNAAYLDLGGRGERVLGFADFRLNPKKFTKDYQFDTEKVNFPIEGLRFVGLMSMIDPPRAAVPSAVATCRTAGIKVVMVTGDHPITAKSIAKSVGIISEDSITVEDIAASRGCPVDKVNYHEANAAVIHGSDLRTMTPEHFYELINHYQEIVFARTSPQQKLMIVEGFQKQGQIVAVTGDGVNDSPEHLC
;
A
#
# COMPACT_ATOMS: atom_id res chain seq x y z
N MET A 1 3.65 -16.76 26.76
CA MET A 1 4.21 -16.26 25.50
C MET A 1 3.79 -17.25 24.42
N ARG A 2 3.16 -16.82 23.33
CA ARG A 2 2.96 -17.72 22.18
C ARG A 2 4.35 -17.99 21.59
N ASP A 3 4.69 -19.26 21.37
CA ASP A 3 5.85 -19.61 20.54
C ASP A 3 5.57 -19.06 19.14
N ARG A 4 6.34 -18.06 18.71
CA ARG A 4 6.24 -17.48 17.37
C ARG A 4 6.94 -18.40 16.40
N SER A 5 6.39 -18.54 15.20
CA SER A 5 7.11 -19.22 14.13
C SER A 5 8.31 -18.38 13.69
N GLU A 6 9.36 -19.03 13.18
CA GLU A 6 10.52 -18.33 12.63
C GLU A 6 10.12 -17.37 11.48
N THR A 7 9.09 -17.72 10.71
CA THR A 7 8.53 -16.85 9.66
C THR A 7 7.89 -15.60 10.25
N GLU A 8 7.13 -15.72 11.33
CA GLU A 8 6.54 -14.57 12.03
C GLU A 8 7.61 -13.65 12.60
N GLU A 9 8.68 -14.20 13.19
CA GLU A 9 9.80 -13.42 13.70
C GLU A 9 10.55 -12.68 12.59
N ALA A 10 10.77 -13.33 11.45
CA ALA A 10 11.38 -12.69 10.29
C ALA A 10 10.52 -11.52 9.77
N LEU A 11 9.19 -11.71 9.73
CA LEU A 11 8.25 -10.69 9.28
C LEU A 11 8.24 -9.48 10.23
N LEU A 12 8.19 -9.74 11.54
CA LEU A 12 8.27 -8.71 12.58
C LEU A 12 9.61 -7.97 12.53
N ARG A 13 10.72 -8.66 12.30
CA ARG A 13 12.04 -8.06 12.10
C ARG A 13 12.05 -7.12 10.89
N CYS A 14 11.45 -7.51 9.77
CA CYS A 14 11.35 -6.63 8.59
C CYS A 14 10.54 -5.36 8.90
N ALA A 15 9.38 -5.50 9.54
CA ALA A 15 8.54 -4.37 9.93
C ALA A 15 9.20 -3.45 10.96
N ALA A 16 9.99 -4.02 11.88
CA ALA A 16 10.76 -3.30 12.88
C ALA A 16 11.90 -2.48 12.26
N LEU A 17 12.70 -3.08 11.39
CA LEU A 17 13.94 -2.52 10.88
C LEU A 17 13.74 -1.60 9.67
N CYS A 18 12.89 -2.01 8.73
CA CYS A 18 12.61 -1.24 7.51
C CYS A 18 11.55 -0.17 7.77
N ASN A 19 11.78 0.71 8.74
CA ASN A 19 10.78 1.70 9.16
C ASN A 19 11.50 2.93 9.77
N ARG A 20 11.05 4.13 9.39
CA ARG A 20 11.63 5.41 9.84
C ARG A 20 10.80 6.12 10.90
N ALA A 21 9.62 5.63 11.23
CA ALA A 21 8.82 6.21 12.30
C ALA A 21 9.51 6.05 13.66
N GLU A 22 9.35 7.05 14.52
CA GLU A 22 9.90 7.09 15.87
C GLU A 22 8.85 7.58 16.88
N PHE A 23 8.93 7.10 18.12
CA PHE A 23 8.12 7.63 19.21
C PHE A 23 8.67 8.98 19.67
N LYS A 24 7.79 9.94 19.96
CA LYS A 24 8.22 11.17 20.62
C LYS A 24 8.62 10.90 22.08
N SER A 25 9.64 11.62 22.56
CA SER A 25 10.16 11.48 23.92
C SER A 25 9.12 11.86 25.00
N GLY A 26 9.25 11.27 26.18
CA GLY A 26 8.46 11.66 27.37
C GLY A 26 7.04 11.09 27.44
N GLN A 27 6.77 9.98 26.74
CA GLN A 27 5.43 9.38 26.64
C GLN A 27 5.35 7.94 27.17
N GLU A 28 6.26 7.57 28.07
CA GLU A 28 6.38 6.21 28.61
C GLU A 28 5.13 5.76 29.37
N GLU A 29 4.47 6.70 30.07
CA GLU A 29 3.23 6.50 30.83
C GLU A 29 2.00 6.26 29.94
N LEU A 30 2.06 6.64 28.66
CA LEU A 30 0.94 6.45 27.73
C LEU A 30 0.95 5.04 27.14
N SER A 31 -0.25 4.47 26.96
CA SER A 31 -0.43 3.24 26.19
C SER A 31 0.17 3.40 24.78
N ILE A 32 0.85 2.38 24.27
CA ILE A 32 1.58 2.41 22.99
C ILE A 32 0.72 2.96 21.83
N LEU A 33 -0.55 2.58 21.76
CA LEU A 33 -1.47 3.06 20.71
C LEU A 33 -1.73 4.58 20.76
N LYS A 34 -1.66 5.19 21.94
CA LYS A 34 -1.89 6.63 22.16
C LYS A 34 -0.61 7.46 22.10
N ARG A 35 0.57 6.83 22.06
CA ARG A 35 1.83 7.56 21.91
C ARG A 35 1.85 8.26 20.56
N GLU A 36 2.29 9.51 20.58
CA GLU A 36 2.59 10.28 19.39
C GLU A 36 3.88 9.77 18.75
N CYS A 37 3.89 9.75 17.44
CA CYS A 37 5.02 9.29 16.64
C CYS A 37 5.31 10.31 15.53
N SER A 38 6.55 10.38 15.09
CA SER A 38 6.93 11.00 13.81
C SER A 38 6.96 9.93 12.72
N GLY A 39 6.57 10.28 11.49
CA GLY A 39 6.53 9.35 10.35
C GLY A 39 5.19 9.40 9.62
N ASP A 40 5.07 8.65 8.52
CA ASP A 40 3.78 8.48 7.83
C ASP A 40 2.87 7.50 8.59
N ALA A 41 1.57 7.56 8.31
CA ALA A 41 0.57 6.74 9.01
C ALA A 41 0.86 5.23 8.93
N SER A 42 1.37 4.72 7.80
CA SER A 42 1.68 3.31 7.63
C SER A 42 2.90 2.90 8.44
N GLU A 43 3.95 3.72 8.45
CA GLU A 43 5.13 3.48 9.28
C GLU A 43 4.81 3.57 10.77
N ILE A 44 3.98 4.52 11.19
CA ILE A 44 3.53 4.65 12.57
C ILE A 44 2.72 3.42 13.00
N ALA A 45 1.82 2.92 12.14
CA ALA A 45 1.05 1.71 12.42
C ALA A 45 1.96 0.50 12.64
N LEU A 46 2.93 0.29 11.74
CA LEU A 46 3.92 -0.78 11.86
C LEU A 46 4.82 -0.62 13.08
N LEU A 47 5.22 0.62 13.44
CA LEU A 47 6.02 0.90 14.63
C LEU A 47 5.26 0.53 15.90
N LYS A 48 4.01 0.96 16.02
CA LYS A 48 3.15 0.64 17.17
C LYS A 48 2.90 -0.86 17.27
N PHE A 49 2.66 -1.53 16.15
CA PHE A 49 2.51 -2.98 16.09
C PHE A 49 3.79 -3.72 16.52
N ALA A 50 4.96 -3.30 16.02
CA ALA A 50 6.25 -3.87 16.38
C ALA A 50 6.59 -3.63 17.87
N GLU A 51 6.26 -2.46 18.42
CA GLU A 51 6.42 -2.17 19.86
C GLU A 51 5.50 -3.04 20.72
N LEU A 52 4.25 -3.28 20.31
CA LEU A 52 3.32 -4.14 21.05
C LEU A 52 3.73 -5.61 21.06
N THR A 53 4.42 -6.05 20.01
CA THR A 53 4.76 -7.46 19.79
C THR A 53 6.19 -7.79 20.23
N VAL A 54 7.19 -7.05 19.77
CA VAL A 54 8.61 -7.27 20.10
C VAL A 54 8.97 -6.59 21.42
N GLY A 55 8.41 -5.41 21.68
CA GLY A 55 8.75 -4.58 22.84
C GLY A 55 10.10 -3.87 22.69
N LYS A 56 10.21 -2.64 23.22
CA LYS A 56 11.45 -1.86 23.25
C LYS A 56 12.10 -1.75 21.87
N ILE A 57 11.30 -1.38 20.87
CA ILE A 57 11.69 -1.36 19.46
C ILE A 57 12.93 -0.50 19.18
N MET A 58 13.09 0.58 19.96
CA MET A 58 14.26 1.45 19.86
C MET A 58 15.54 0.73 20.29
N GLU A 59 15.51 -0.03 21.39
CA GLU A 59 16.65 -0.88 21.79
C GLU A 59 16.91 -1.98 20.75
N TYR A 60 15.84 -2.56 20.19
CA TYR A 60 15.95 -3.56 19.13
C TYR A 60 16.64 -3.01 17.87
N ARG A 61 16.28 -1.79 17.43
CA ARG A 61 16.93 -1.11 16.30
C ARG A 61 18.37 -0.72 16.60
N LEU A 62 18.69 -0.32 17.84
CA LEU A 62 20.07 -0.03 18.24
C LEU A 62 20.97 -1.28 18.14
N LYS A 63 20.47 -2.43 18.58
CA LYS A 63 21.16 -3.73 18.44
C LYS A 63 21.30 -4.18 16.98
N ASN A 64 20.40 -3.73 16.11
CA ASN A 64 20.38 -4.07 14.68
C ASN A 64 20.69 -2.82 13.83
N THR A 65 21.92 -2.31 13.97
CA THR A 65 22.33 -1.00 13.45
C THR A 65 22.15 -0.91 11.93
N LYS A 66 21.47 0.15 11.48
CA LYS A 66 21.26 0.48 10.06
C LYS A 66 22.57 1.03 9.46
N ILE A 67 23.01 0.45 8.34
CA ILE A 67 24.23 0.82 7.61
C ILE A 67 23.89 1.69 6.39
N ALA A 68 22.85 1.29 5.65
CA ALA A 68 22.42 1.95 4.43
C ALA A 68 20.91 1.90 4.29
N GLU A 69 20.35 2.85 3.54
CA GLU A 69 18.91 2.94 3.33
C GLU A 69 18.59 3.58 1.99
N ILE A 70 17.60 3.00 1.31
CA ILE A 70 16.91 3.64 0.20
C ILE A 70 15.51 4.03 0.71
N PRO A 71 15.20 5.34 0.82
CA PRO A 71 13.86 5.79 1.19
C PRO A 71 12.79 5.26 0.25
N PHE A 72 11.54 5.20 0.73
CA PHE A 72 10.42 4.99 -0.16
C PHE A 72 10.35 6.10 -1.23
N ASN A 73 10.19 5.69 -2.48
CA ASN A 73 9.94 6.59 -3.61
C ASN A 73 8.73 6.07 -4.40
N SER A 74 7.85 6.97 -4.85
CA SER A 74 6.66 6.65 -5.66
C SER A 74 6.99 5.99 -7.00
N THR A 75 8.18 6.23 -7.56
CA THR A 75 8.66 5.58 -8.78
C THR A 75 8.99 4.11 -8.54
N ASN A 76 9.78 3.82 -7.51
CA ASN A 76 10.28 2.47 -7.22
C ASN A 76 9.26 1.63 -6.43
N LYS A 77 8.42 2.29 -5.61
CA LYS A 77 7.36 1.71 -4.77
C LYS A 77 7.85 0.72 -3.71
N TYR A 78 9.11 0.81 -3.32
CA TYR A 78 9.70 0.05 -2.22
C TYR A 78 10.64 0.93 -1.40
N GLN A 79 10.94 0.46 -0.19
CA GLN A 79 11.95 0.98 0.73
C GLN A 79 12.88 -0.17 1.10
N ILE A 80 14.19 0.11 1.20
CA ILE A 80 15.21 -0.87 1.57
C ILE A 80 16.04 -0.33 2.72
N SER A 81 16.43 -1.19 3.65
CA SER A 81 17.50 -0.89 4.59
C SER A 81 18.41 -2.09 4.83
N ILE A 82 19.68 -1.82 5.07
CA ILE A 82 20.71 -2.83 5.32
C ILE A 82 21.19 -2.68 6.75
N HIS A 83 21.26 -3.80 7.48
CA HIS A 83 21.51 -3.82 8.91
C HIS A 83 22.63 -4.79 9.28
N LYS A 84 23.42 -4.39 10.27
CA LYS A 84 24.24 -5.30 11.06
C LYS A 84 23.36 -5.88 12.15
N THR A 85 23.09 -7.18 12.09
CA THR A 85 22.18 -7.83 13.05
C THR A 85 22.92 -8.43 14.25
N ALA A 86 22.23 -8.51 15.40
CA ALA A 86 22.75 -9.12 16.62
C ALA A 86 22.34 -10.60 16.81
N ASP A 87 21.93 -11.27 15.74
CA ASP A 87 21.37 -12.63 15.75
C ASP A 87 22.42 -13.74 15.49
N GLY A 88 23.70 -13.43 15.69
CA GLY A 88 24.79 -14.39 15.58
C GLY A 88 25.22 -14.73 14.15
N HIS A 89 24.53 -14.20 13.13
CA HIS A 89 24.97 -14.32 11.74
C HIS A 89 26.03 -13.27 11.39
N ASP A 90 27.12 -13.69 10.73
CA ASP A 90 28.17 -12.77 10.28
C ASP A 90 27.80 -11.95 9.05
N SER A 91 26.74 -12.36 8.33
CA SER A 91 26.21 -11.69 7.14
C SER A 91 25.31 -10.51 7.50
N LEU A 92 25.46 -9.41 6.76
CA LEU A 92 24.53 -8.28 6.81
C LEU A 92 23.13 -8.69 6.32
N LEU A 93 22.10 -8.10 6.92
CA LEU A 93 20.70 -8.33 6.56
C LEU A 93 20.18 -7.16 5.74
N LEU A 94 19.73 -7.43 4.52
CA LEU A 94 18.91 -6.52 3.75
C LEU A 94 17.43 -6.81 4.08
N VAL A 95 16.67 -5.77 4.37
CA VAL A 95 15.21 -5.84 4.51
C VAL A 95 14.57 -4.87 3.52
N MET A 96 13.45 -5.29 2.94
CA MET A 96 12.70 -4.52 1.96
C MET A 96 11.21 -4.58 2.28
N LYS A 97 10.53 -3.43 2.18
CA LYS A 97 9.06 -3.37 2.20
C LYS A 97 8.53 -2.51 1.06
N GLY A 98 7.31 -2.75 0.62
CA GLY A 98 6.73 -1.95 -0.46
C GLY A 98 5.39 -2.45 -0.96
N ALA A 99 5.04 -2.02 -2.17
CA ALA A 99 3.86 -2.48 -2.86
C ALA A 99 3.94 -4.01 -3.07
N PRO A 100 2.91 -4.80 -2.65
CA PRO A 100 2.97 -6.26 -2.64
C PRO A 100 3.45 -6.88 -3.95
N GLU A 101 2.95 -6.38 -5.09
CA GLU A 101 3.32 -6.85 -6.42
C GLU A 101 4.81 -6.65 -6.72
N LYS A 102 5.36 -5.49 -6.35
CA LYS A 102 6.77 -5.16 -6.57
C LYS A 102 7.70 -5.99 -5.70
N ILE A 103 7.28 -6.28 -4.47
CA ILE A 103 8.07 -7.11 -3.56
C ILE A 103 8.09 -8.55 -4.05
N LEU A 104 6.94 -9.10 -4.47
CA LEU A 104 6.89 -10.46 -5.00
C LEU A 104 7.73 -10.62 -6.27
N ASP A 105 7.70 -9.63 -7.18
CA ASP A 105 8.50 -9.65 -8.41
C ASP A 105 10.01 -9.63 -8.14
N ALA A 106 10.45 -8.97 -7.06
CA ALA A 106 11.85 -8.94 -6.63
C ALA A 106 12.31 -10.23 -5.93
N CYS A 107 11.40 -11.15 -5.58
CA CYS A 107 11.70 -12.35 -4.82
C CYS A 107 11.88 -13.60 -5.70
N SER A 108 12.85 -14.45 -5.33
CA SER A 108 13.08 -15.77 -5.95
C SER A 108 12.74 -16.93 -5.00
N THR A 109 12.79 -16.69 -3.69
CA THR A 109 12.45 -17.65 -2.65
C THR A 109 11.40 -17.08 -1.69
N MET A 110 10.82 -17.94 -0.84
CA MET A 110 9.83 -17.59 0.18
C MET A 110 10.17 -18.33 1.48
N LEU A 111 9.88 -17.72 2.62
CA LEU A 111 10.06 -18.33 3.94
C LEU A 111 8.73 -18.95 4.42
N LEU A 112 8.66 -20.27 4.45
CA LEU A 112 7.50 -21.04 4.93
C LEU A 112 7.90 -21.89 6.13
N ASP A 113 7.25 -21.67 7.28
CA ASP A 113 7.52 -22.38 8.54
C ASP A 113 9.03 -22.48 8.88
N GLY A 114 9.76 -21.37 8.73
CA GLY A 114 11.20 -21.29 8.96
C GLY A 114 12.09 -21.86 7.83
N LYS A 115 11.50 -22.50 6.81
CA LYS A 115 12.23 -23.06 5.67
C LYS A 115 12.16 -22.16 4.45
N GLU A 116 13.30 -21.97 3.82
CA GLU A 116 13.39 -21.26 2.56
C GLU A 116 13.04 -22.20 1.40
N VAL A 117 12.00 -21.86 0.66
CA VAL A 117 11.52 -22.59 -0.52
C VAL A 117 11.61 -21.73 -1.77
N LYS A 118 11.74 -22.34 -2.95
CA LYS A 118 11.72 -21.61 -4.21
C LYS A 118 10.31 -21.11 -4.50
N LEU A 119 10.19 -19.86 -4.93
CA LEU A 119 8.91 -19.29 -5.33
C LEU A 119 8.46 -19.93 -6.65
N ASP A 120 7.33 -20.64 -6.62
CA ASP A 120 6.72 -21.29 -7.78
C ASP A 120 5.35 -20.67 -8.13
N ASN A 121 4.68 -21.23 -9.14
CA ASN A 121 3.39 -20.72 -9.60
C ASN A 121 2.26 -20.92 -8.58
N GLN A 122 2.34 -21.97 -7.74
CA GLN A 122 1.33 -22.21 -6.70
C GLN A 122 1.46 -21.15 -5.60
N HIS A 123 2.67 -20.89 -5.12
CA HIS A 123 2.92 -19.84 -4.13
C HIS A 123 2.50 -18.45 -4.64
N ARG A 124 2.69 -18.16 -5.94
CA ARG A 124 2.20 -16.92 -6.56
C ARG A 124 0.68 -16.84 -6.59
N ALA A 125 -0.01 -17.95 -6.85
CA ALA A 125 -1.47 -18.02 -6.81
C ALA A 125 -1.99 -17.80 -5.38
N ASP A 126 -1.38 -18.44 -4.39
CA ASP A 126 -1.76 -18.31 -2.97
C ASP A 126 -1.52 -16.88 -2.46
N PHE A 127 -0.39 -16.27 -2.84
CA PHE A 127 -0.12 -14.85 -2.59
C PHE A 127 -1.21 -13.96 -3.18
N ASN A 128 -1.58 -14.18 -4.44
CA ASN A 128 -2.59 -13.37 -5.11
C ASN A 128 -3.95 -13.52 -4.42
N ALA A 129 -4.33 -14.73 -4.03
CA ALA A 129 -5.57 -14.97 -3.30
C ALA A 129 -5.59 -14.20 -1.96
N ALA A 130 -4.52 -14.28 -1.18
CA ALA A 130 -4.40 -13.55 0.09
C ALA A 130 -4.40 -12.02 -0.12
N TYR A 131 -3.71 -11.53 -1.16
CA TYR A 131 -3.68 -10.12 -1.50
C TYR A 131 -5.07 -9.58 -1.88
N LEU A 132 -5.83 -10.35 -2.68
CA LEU A 132 -7.20 -10.00 -3.08
C LEU A 132 -8.15 -10.00 -1.88
N ASP A 133 -8.05 -10.98 -0.97
CA ASP A 133 -8.87 -11.05 0.24
C ASP A 133 -8.60 -9.86 1.17
N LEU A 134 -7.34 -9.58 1.50
CA LEU A 134 -6.98 -8.45 2.36
C LEU A 134 -7.37 -7.11 1.72
N GLY A 135 -7.12 -6.94 0.41
CA GLY A 135 -7.56 -5.76 -0.33
C GLY A 135 -9.08 -5.61 -0.36
N GLY A 136 -9.81 -6.73 -0.47
CA GLY A 136 -11.28 -6.80 -0.48
C GLY A 136 -11.91 -6.37 0.84
N ARG A 137 -11.17 -6.44 1.95
CA ARG A 137 -11.56 -5.91 3.26
C ARG A 137 -11.29 -4.41 3.41
N GLY A 138 -10.77 -3.75 2.37
CA GLY A 138 -10.41 -2.33 2.42
C GLY A 138 -9.13 -2.07 3.19
N GLU A 139 -8.30 -3.09 3.38
CA GLU A 139 -7.03 -2.94 4.06
C GLU A 139 -5.95 -2.53 3.06
N ARG A 140 -5.03 -1.67 3.52
CA ARG A 140 -3.80 -1.34 2.82
C ARG A 140 -2.77 -2.43 3.11
N VAL A 141 -2.36 -3.14 2.06
CA VAL A 141 -1.44 -4.28 2.16
C VAL A 141 -0.02 -3.86 1.76
N LEU A 142 0.97 -4.30 2.53
CA LEU A 142 2.40 -4.14 2.25
C LEU A 142 3.08 -5.51 2.18
N GLY A 143 3.96 -5.69 1.21
CA GLY A 143 4.83 -6.86 1.12
C GLY A 143 6.16 -6.63 1.85
N PHE A 144 6.71 -7.70 2.41
CA PHE A 144 8.00 -7.71 3.09
C PHE A 144 8.89 -8.83 2.57
N ALA A 145 10.16 -8.49 2.35
CA ALA A 145 11.19 -9.42 1.94
C ALA A 145 12.48 -9.16 2.73
N ASP A 146 13.27 -10.21 2.92
CA ASP A 146 14.61 -10.13 3.49
C ASP A 146 15.63 -10.86 2.62
N PHE A 147 16.91 -10.54 2.82
CA PHE A 147 17.99 -11.23 2.14
C PHE A 147 19.30 -11.13 2.95
N ARG A 148 20.00 -12.25 3.08
CA ARG A 148 21.32 -12.30 3.71
C ARG A 148 22.40 -12.08 2.67
N LEU A 149 23.13 -10.98 2.81
CA LEU A 149 24.22 -10.63 1.90
C LEU A 149 25.40 -11.58 2.10
N ASN A 150 26.03 -12.00 1.00
CA ASN A 150 27.18 -12.88 1.05
C ASN A 150 28.35 -12.20 1.80
N PRO A 151 28.80 -12.72 2.95
CA PRO A 151 29.80 -12.07 3.79
C PRO A 151 31.18 -11.97 3.13
N LYS A 152 31.47 -12.79 2.11
CA LYS A 152 32.72 -12.71 1.33
C LYS A 152 32.75 -11.51 0.39
N LYS A 153 31.58 -11.06 -0.08
CA LYS A 153 31.45 -9.94 -1.03
C LYS A 153 31.10 -8.63 -0.31
N PHE A 154 30.23 -8.71 0.69
CA PHE A 154 29.73 -7.57 1.46
C PHE A 154 30.24 -7.68 2.89
N THR A 155 31.47 -7.22 3.10
CA THR A 155 32.10 -7.16 4.42
C THR A 155 31.46 -6.07 5.29
N LYS A 156 31.78 -6.06 6.59
CA LYS A 156 31.24 -5.05 7.53
C LYS A 156 31.67 -3.61 7.19
N ASP A 157 32.79 -3.46 6.46
CA ASP A 157 33.33 -2.17 6.02
C ASP A 157 32.98 -1.85 4.55
N TYR A 158 32.14 -2.66 3.90
CA TYR A 158 31.71 -2.42 2.54
C TYR A 158 30.92 -1.11 2.44
N GLN A 159 31.30 -0.25 1.50
CA GLN A 159 30.60 1.01 1.25
C GLN A 159 29.42 0.78 0.33
N PHE A 160 28.21 0.89 0.89
CA PHE A 160 26.96 0.79 0.14
C PHE A 160 26.66 2.12 -0.55
N ASP A 161 26.45 2.07 -1.86
CA ASP A 161 26.01 3.22 -2.66
C ASP A 161 24.51 3.06 -2.94
N THR A 162 23.72 4.03 -2.48
CA THR A 162 22.25 4.04 -2.60
C THR A 162 21.76 4.80 -3.84
N GLU A 163 22.63 5.56 -4.51
CA GLU A 163 22.33 6.22 -5.78
C GLU A 163 22.67 5.29 -6.96
N LYS A 164 23.86 4.68 -6.92
CA LYS A 164 24.28 3.63 -7.85
C LYS A 164 24.27 2.29 -7.11
N VAL A 165 23.06 1.74 -6.98
CA VAL A 165 22.79 0.50 -6.25
C VAL A 165 23.84 -0.58 -6.54
N ASN A 166 24.71 -0.83 -5.55
CA ASN A 166 25.83 -1.78 -5.66
C ASN A 166 25.58 -3.12 -4.92
N PHE A 167 24.33 -3.35 -4.52
CA PHE A 167 23.87 -4.52 -3.78
C PHE A 167 22.63 -5.15 -4.45
N PRO A 168 22.32 -6.43 -4.18
CA PRO A 168 21.18 -7.10 -4.81
C PRO A 168 19.85 -6.47 -4.37
N ILE A 169 18.99 -6.20 -5.35
CA ILE A 169 17.59 -5.76 -5.17
C ILE A 169 16.58 -6.74 -5.78
N GLU A 170 17.09 -7.84 -6.35
CA GLU A 170 16.34 -8.94 -6.94
C GLU A 170 16.87 -10.26 -6.37
N GLY A 171 16.07 -11.32 -6.51
CA GLY A 171 16.41 -12.63 -5.96
C GLY A 171 16.32 -12.68 -4.43
N LEU A 172 15.49 -11.80 -3.85
CA LEU A 172 15.26 -11.72 -2.41
C LEU A 172 14.38 -12.88 -1.92
N ARG A 173 14.28 -13.03 -0.60
CA ARG A 173 13.38 -13.99 0.04
C ARG A 173 12.12 -13.29 0.52
N PHE A 174 10.97 -13.68 -0.02
CA PHE A 174 9.68 -13.20 0.40
C PHE A 174 9.36 -13.71 1.81
N VAL A 175 8.95 -12.83 2.71
CA VAL A 175 8.68 -13.20 4.11
C VAL A 175 7.19 -13.18 4.41
N GLY A 176 6.45 -12.19 3.91
CA GLY A 176 5.01 -12.12 4.16
C GLY A 176 4.35 -10.81 3.76
N LEU A 177 3.04 -10.76 3.98
CA LEU A 177 2.22 -9.57 3.86
C LEU A 177 1.85 -9.07 5.26
N MET A 178 1.80 -7.75 5.43
CA MET A 178 1.02 -7.15 6.52
C MET A 178 0.00 -6.20 5.93
N SER A 179 -1.20 -6.24 6.47
CA SER A 179 -2.27 -5.32 6.13
C SER A 179 -2.59 -4.40 7.30
N MET A 180 -3.05 -3.20 6.97
CA MET A 180 -3.49 -2.21 7.94
C MET A 180 -4.72 -1.51 7.39
N ILE A 181 -5.68 -1.27 8.25
CA ILE A 181 -6.85 -0.48 7.89
C ILE A 181 -6.62 0.97 8.31
N ASP A 182 -6.83 1.90 7.38
CA ASP A 182 -7.07 3.30 7.72
C ASP A 182 -8.60 3.48 7.77
N PRO A 183 -9.23 3.35 8.95
CA PRO A 183 -10.67 3.40 9.02
C PRO A 183 -11.14 4.81 8.63
N PRO A 184 -12.21 4.92 7.82
CA PRO A 184 -12.82 6.21 7.55
C PRO A 184 -13.13 6.94 8.87
N ARG A 185 -12.91 8.26 8.89
CA ARG A 185 -13.30 9.07 10.05
C ARG A 185 -14.79 8.88 10.30
N ALA A 186 -15.20 8.77 11.56
CA ALA A 186 -16.59 8.46 11.93
C ALA A 186 -17.66 9.40 11.32
N ALA A 187 -17.29 10.64 11.00
CA ALA A 187 -18.17 11.62 10.37
C ALA A 187 -18.25 11.52 8.83
N VAL A 188 -17.36 10.77 8.18
CA VAL A 188 -17.29 10.70 6.71
C VAL A 188 -18.52 10.05 6.09
N PRO A 189 -19.02 8.88 6.56
CA PRO A 189 -20.20 8.27 5.95
C PRO A 189 -21.44 9.17 6.00
N SER A 190 -21.68 9.86 7.12
CA SER A 190 -22.83 10.78 7.25
C SER A 190 -22.67 12.04 6.38
N ALA A 191 -21.45 12.57 6.25
CA ALA A 191 -21.16 13.69 5.36
C ALA A 191 -21.40 13.33 3.88
N VAL A 192 -20.90 12.17 3.44
CA VAL A 192 -21.13 11.67 2.07
C VAL A 192 -22.63 11.50 1.80
N ALA A 193 -23.37 10.87 2.72
CA ALA A 193 -24.82 10.70 2.60
C ALA A 193 -25.56 12.03 2.48
N THR A 194 -25.14 13.04 3.26
CA THR A 194 -25.71 14.39 3.21
C THR A 194 -25.48 15.04 1.84
N CYS A 195 -24.25 14.98 1.31
CA CYS A 195 -23.93 15.49 -0.02
C CYS A 195 -24.77 14.81 -1.10
N ARG A 196 -24.89 13.48 -1.08
CA ARG A 196 -25.70 12.72 -2.03
C ARG A 196 -27.19 13.10 -1.96
N THR A 197 -27.72 13.28 -0.76
CA THR A 197 -29.13 13.70 -0.56
C THR A 197 -29.39 15.10 -1.11
N ALA A 198 -28.39 15.98 -1.13
CA ALA A 198 -28.44 17.29 -1.76
C ALA A 198 -28.26 17.26 -3.30
N GLY A 199 -28.12 16.08 -3.91
CA GLY A 199 -27.88 15.92 -5.35
C GLY A 199 -26.43 16.17 -5.78
N ILE A 200 -25.49 16.23 -4.83
CA ILE A 200 -24.06 16.40 -5.12
C ILE A 200 -23.48 15.04 -5.49
N LYS A 201 -22.86 14.97 -6.66
CA LYS A 201 -22.09 13.81 -7.10
C LYS A 201 -20.77 13.74 -6.33
N VAL A 202 -20.56 12.66 -5.58
CA VAL A 202 -19.33 12.43 -4.82
C VAL A 202 -18.47 11.40 -5.56
N VAL A 203 -17.21 11.75 -5.81
CA VAL A 203 -16.25 10.92 -6.55
C VAL A 203 -15.00 10.71 -5.69
N MET A 204 -14.49 9.48 -5.64
CA MET A 204 -13.23 9.19 -4.96
C MET A 204 -12.06 9.29 -5.93
N VAL A 205 -10.96 9.94 -5.53
CA VAL A 205 -9.70 9.98 -6.29
C VAL A 205 -8.54 9.65 -5.36
N THR A 206 -7.96 8.45 -5.51
CA THR A 206 -6.91 7.94 -4.62
C THR A 206 -5.72 7.32 -5.35
N GLY A 207 -4.55 7.37 -4.71
CA GLY A 207 -3.36 6.63 -5.13
C GLY A 207 -3.36 5.16 -4.71
N ASP A 208 -4.37 4.72 -3.95
CA ASP A 208 -4.49 3.34 -3.46
C ASP A 208 -4.88 2.35 -4.56
N HIS A 209 -4.73 1.06 -4.25
CA HIS A 209 -5.10 -0.02 -5.16
C HIS A 209 -6.63 -0.06 -5.41
N PRO A 210 -7.11 -0.40 -6.62
CA PRO A 210 -8.54 -0.41 -6.95
C PRO A 210 -9.42 -1.18 -5.97
N ILE A 211 -8.94 -2.33 -5.49
CA ILE A 211 -9.70 -3.21 -4.59
C ILE A 211 -9.92 -2.53 -3.23
N THR A 212 -8.85 -1.99 -2.64
CA THR A 212 -8.92 -1.22 -1.39
C THR A 212 -9.79 0.02 -1.56
N ALA A 213 -9.58 0.79 -2.63
CA ALA A 213 -10.34 1.99 -2.92
C ALA A 213 -11.85 1.70 -3.07
N LYS A 214 -12.21 0.63 -3.79
CA LYS A 214 -13.57 0.15 -3.94
C LYS A 214 -14.20 -0.23 -2.61
N SER A 215 -13.49 -1.00 -1.78
CA SER A 215 -13.98 -1.40 -0.46
C SER A 215 -14.20 -0.19 0.46
N ILE A 216 -13.27 0.75 0.49
CA ILE A 216 -13.44 1.99 1.27
C ILE A 216 -14.60 2.81 0.71
N ALA A 217 -14.72 2.95 -0.62
CA ALA A 217 -15.82 3.65 -1.26
C ALA A 217 -17.18 3.06 -0.91
N LYS A 218 -17.30 1.72 -0.82
CA LYS A 218 -18.50 1.05 -0.30
C LYS A 218 -18.74 1.37 1.17
N SER A 219 -17.71 1.30 2.01
CA SER A 219 -17.82 1.57 3.46
C SER A 219 -18.27 2.99 3.80
N VAL A 220 -17.95 3.99 2.95
CA VAL A 220 -18.34 5.39 3.16
C VAL A 220 -19.56 5.82 2.36
N GLY A 221 -20.14 4.94 1.54
CA GLY A 221 -21.33 5.24 0.74
C GLY A 221 -21.07 6.07 -0.54
N ILE A 222 -19.83 6.09 -1.05
CA ILE A 222 -19.52 6.62 -2.39
C ILE A 222 -20.02 5.64 -3.46
N ILE A 223 -19.77 4.35 -3.25
CA ILE A 223 -20.40 3.26 -4.01
C ILE A 223 -21.50 2.67 -3.11
N SER A 224 -22.71 2.51 -3.61
CA SER A 224 -23.81 1.88 -2.87
C SER A 224 -23.60 0.37 -2.75
N GLU A 225 -24.17 -0.27 -1.72
CA GLU A 225 -23.97 -1.71 -1.49
C GLU A 225 -24.47 -2.57 -2.65
N ASP A 226 -25.59 -2.16 -3.26
CA ASP A 226 -26.26 -2.77 -4.41
C ASP A 226 -25.63 -2.38 -5.76
N SER A 227 -24.66 -1.47 -5.76
CA SER A 227 -23.94 -1.10 -6.97
C SER A 227 -22.93 -2.16 -7.38
N ILE A 228 -22.91 -2.41 -8.69
CA ILE A 228 -22.16 -3.45 -9.38
C ILE A 228 -21.24 -2.76 -10.39
N THR A 229 -19.97 -3.13 -10.35
CA THR A 229 -18.96 -2.65 -11.32
C THR A 229 -18.76 -3.65 -12.46
N VAL A 230 -18.13 -3.21 -13.55
CA VAL A 230 -17.81 -4.07 -14.69
C VAL A 230 -16.98 -5.29 -14.24
N GLU A 231 -16.08 -5.11 -13.28
CA GLU A 231 -15.28 -6.18 -12.69
C GLU A 231 -16.13 -7.17 -11.88
N ASP A 232 -17.17 -6.72 -11.17
CA ASP A 232 -18.08 -7.62 -10.45
C ASP A 232 -18.86 -8.50 -11.43
N ILE A 233 -19.34 -7.90 -12.52
CA ILE A 233 -20.05 -8.62 -13.58
C ILE A 233 -19.11 -9.65 -14.23
N ALA A 234 -17.89 -9.23 -14.57
CA ALA A 234 -16.86 -10.11 -15.15
C ALA A 234 -16.56 -11.30 -14.24
N ALA A 235 -16.34 -11.05 -12.95
CA ALA A 235 -16.10 -12.08 -11.95
C ALA A 235 -17.30 -13.04 -11.82
N SER A 236 -18.52 -12.52 -11.76
CA SER A 236 -19.74 -13.35 -11.66
C SER A 236 -19.96 -14.24 -12.89
N ARG A 237 -19.54 -13.78 -14.08
CA ARG A 237 -19.66 -14.50 -15.35
C ARG A 237 -18.46 -15.40 -15.64
N GLY A 238 -17.38 -15.28 -14.87
CA GLY A 238 -16.11 -15.94 -15.17
C GLY A 238 -15.53 -15.52 -16.52
N CYS A 239 -15.76 -14.28 -16.96
CA CYS A 239 -15.27 -13.76 -18.22
C CYS A 239 -14.25 -12.62 -18.03
N PRO A 240 -13.39 -12.37 -19.03
CA PRO A 240 -12.55 -11.18 -19.05
C PRO A 240 -13.36 -9.86 -19.01
N VAL A 241 -12.84 -8.84 -18.34
CA VAL A 241 -13.50 -7.53 -18.12
C VAL A 241 -13.84 -6.83 -19.44
N ASP A 242 -12.98 -6.97 -20.45
CA ASP A 242 -13.17 -6.42 -21.81
C ASP A 242 -14.37 -7.02 -22.57
N LYS A 243 -14.92 -8.15 -22.09
CA LYS A 243 -16.13 -8.77 -22.65
C LYS A 243 -17.42 -8.31 -21.97
N VAL A 244 -17.34 -7.51 -20.93
CA VAL A 244 -18.51 -6.97 -20.24
C VAL A 244 -18.87 -5.62 -20.85
N ASN A 245 -20.14 -5.44 -21.20
CA ASN A 245 -20.60 -4.13 -21.63
C ASN A 245 -20.68 -3.21 -20.41
N TYR A 246 -19.98 -2.07 -20.48
CA TYR A 246 -19.92 -1.12 -19.38
C TYR A 246 -21.30 -0.54 -19.02
N HIS A 247 -22.25 -0.51 -19.95
CA HIS A 247 -23.63 -0.09 -19.68
C HIS A 247 -24.40 -1.03 -18.73
N GLU A 248 -23.90 -2.22 -18.47
CA GLU A 248 -24.51 -3.17 -17.53
C GLU A 248 -24.17 -2.83 -16.06
N ALA A 249 -23.15 -1.99 -15.83
CA ALA A 249 -22.72 -1.56 -14.51
C ALA A 249 -23.36 -0.21 -14.13
N ASN A 250 -23.57 0.02 -12.84
CA ASN A 250 -24.07 1.30 -12.30
C ASN A 250 -23.01 2.07 -11.48
N ALA A 251 -21.85 1.45 -11.24
CA ALA A 251 -20.67 2.07 -10.65
C ALA A 251 -19.41 1.72 -11.43
N ALA A 252 -18.38 2.57 -11.34
CA ALA A 252 -17.11 2.36 -12.02
C ALA A 252 -15.92 2.51 -11.06
N VAL A 253 -14.94 1.62 -11.23
CA VAL A 253 -13.60 1.74 -10.61
C VAL A 253 -12.59 1.84 -11.74
N ILE A 254 -12.01 3.01 -11.92
CA ILE A 254 -11.11 3.31 -13.04
C ILE A 254 -9.68 3.34 -12.54
N HIS A 255 -8.82 2.49 -13.09
CA HIS A 255 -7.41 2.45 -12.72
C HIS A 255 -6.62 3.55 -13.46
N GLY A 256 -5.62 4.12 -12.79
CA GLY A 256 -4.79 5.19 -13.33
C GLY A 256 -4.01 4.81 -14.60
N SER A 257 -3.77 3.53 -14.89
CA SER A 257 -3.21 3.15 -16.21
C SER A 257 -4.17 3.44 -17.35
N ASP A 258 -5.46 3.22 -17.12
CA ASP A 258 -6.47 3.24 -18.17
C ASP A 258 -6.81 4.68 -18.51
N LEU A 259 -6.86 5.55 -17.49
CA LEU A 259 -6.93 7.01 -17.65
C LEU A 259 -5.83 7.57 -18.56
N ARG A 260 -4.61 7.01 -18.53
CA ARG A 260 -3.51 7.50 -19.39
C ARG A 260 -3.72 7.20 -20.86
N THR A 261 -4.37 6.08 -21.17
CA THR A 261 -4.61 5.61 -22.53
C THR A 261 -5.98 6.04 -23.07
N MET A 262 -6.83 6.60 -22.22
CA MET A 262 -8.19 6.99 -22.53
C MET A 262 -8.24 8.29 -23.33
N THR A 263 -9.11 8.35 -24.34
CA THR A 263 -9.39 9.60 -25.05
C THR A 263 -10.26 10.52 -24.19
N PRO A 264 -10.15 11.85 -24.34
CA PRO A 264 -11.01 12.78 -23.61
C PRO A 264 -12.51 12.51 -23.81
N GLU A 265 -12.92 12.13 -25.01
CA GLU A 265 -14.31 11.84 -25.35
C GLU A 265 -14.84 10.64 -24.56
N HIS A 266 -14.08 9.55 -24.51
CA HIS A 266 -14.46 8.37 -23.75
C HIS A 266 -14.47 8.65 -22.24
N PHE A 267 -13.52 9.47 -21.76
CA PHE A 267 -13.51 9.90 -20.38
C PHE A 267 -14.77 10.70 -20.03
N TYR A 268 -15.20 11.62 -20.89
CA TYR A 268 -16.43 12.40 -20.71
C TYR A 268 -17.69 11.52 -20.71
N GLU A 269 -17.75 10.53 -21.60
CA GLU A 269 -18.83 9.54 -21.61
C GLU A 269 -18.91 8.79 -20.28
N LEU A 270 -17.79 8.30 -19.75
CA LEU A 270 -17.74 7.57 -18.48
C LEU A 270 -18.19 8.44 -17.30
N ILE A 271 -17.68 9.66 -17.18
CA ILE A 271 -18.06 10.54 -16.06
C ILE A 271 -19.50 11.02 -16.16
N ASN A 272 -20.12 11.03 -17.34
CA ASN A 272 -21.54 11.35 -17.50
C ASN A 272 -22.44 10.13 -17.29
N HIS A 273 -21.94 8.94 -17.65
CA HIS A 273 -22.70 7.70 -17.54
C HIS A 273 -22.84 7.22 -16.09
N TYR A 274 -21.73 7.16 -15.35
CA TYR A 274 -21.72 6.61 -14.00
C TYR A 274 -21.97 7.68 -12.95
N GLN A 275 -22.89 7.44 -12.01
CA GLN A 275 -23.07 8.33 -10.86
C GLN A 275 -22.05 8.06 -9.74
N GLU A 276 -21.63 6.80 -9.59
CA GLU A 276 -20.72 6.36 -8.54
C GLU A 276 -19.38 5.97 -9.16
N ILE A 277 -18.34 6.76 -8.89
CA ILE A 277 -17.04 6.62 -9.54
C ILE A 277 -15.91 6.65 -8.51
N VAL A 278 -14.98 5.71 -8.67
CA VAL A 278 -13.72 5.66 -7.93
C VAL A 278 -12.58 5.66 -8.94
N PHE A 279 -11.67 6.62 -8.83
CA PHE A 279 -10.40 6.63 -9.53
C PHE A 279 -9.30 6.14 -8.58
N ALA A 280 -8.64 5.05 -8.94
CA ALA A 280 -7.63 4.39 -8.11
C ALA A 280 -6.25 4.38 -8.80
N ARG A 281 -5.19 4.27 -8.00
CA ARG A 281 -3.78 4.35 -8.46
C ARG A 281 -3.48 5.58 -9.31
N THR A 282 -4.09 6.72 -9.01
CA THR A 282 -3.87 7.98 -9.74
C THR A 282 -2.60 8.70 -9.31
N SER A 283 -1.87 9.29 -10.25
CA SER A 283 -0.79 10.26 -9.95
C SER A 283 -1.35 11.66 -9.66
N PRO A 284 -0.57 12.59 -9.07
CA PRO A 284 -1.01 13.97 -8.85
C PRO A 284 -1.51 14.66 -10.13
N GLN A 285 -0.82 14.45 -11.26
CA GLN A 285 -1.22 14.99 -12.56
C GLN A 285 -2.57 14.43 -13.04
N GLN A 286 -2.85 13.17 -12.72
CA GLN A 286 -4.12 12.55 -13.07
C GLN A 286 -5.27 13.07 -12.22
N LYS A 287 -5.02 13.44 -10.96
CA LYS A 287 -6.04 14.09 -10.13
C LYS A 287 -6.50 15.41 -10.76
N LEU A 288 -5.56 16.21 -11.25
CA LEU A 288 -5.86 17.45 -11.97
C LEU A 288 -6.66 17.18 -13.24
N MET A 289 -6.21 16.23 -14.08
CA MET A 289 -6.95 15.83 -15.29
C MET A 289 -8.41 15.43 -14.99
N ILE A 290 -8.65 14.71 -13.89
CA ILE A 290 -10.00 14.32 -13.48
C ILE A 290 -10.84 15.55 -13.15
N VAL A 291 -10.31 16.47 -12.33
CA VAL A 291 -11.00 17.71 -11.95
C VAL A 291 -11.33 18.56 -13.17
N GLU A 292 -10.35 18.78 -14.05
CA GLU A 292 -10.55 19.52 -15.30
C GLU A 292 -11.61 18.87 -16.20
N GLY A 293 -11.67 17.54 -16.23
CA GLY A 293 -12.68 16.85 -17.04
C GLY A 293 -14.10 17.10 -16.55
N PHE A 294 -14.33 17.06 -15.24
CA PHE A 294 -15.63 17.43 -14.67
C PHE A 294 -15.96 18.91 -14.94
N GLN A 295 -14.99 19.81 -14.80
CA GLN A 295 -15.17 21.24 -15.10
C GLN A 295 -15.51 21.48 -16.57
N LYS A 296 -14.87 20.76 -17.51
CA LYS A 296 -15.17 20.83 -18.95
C LYS A 296 -16.58 20.32 -19.29
N GLN A 297 -17.16 19.46 -18.45
CA GLN A 297 -18.57 19.06 -18.54
C GLN A 297 -19.52 20.07 -17.86
N GLY A 298 -19.04 21.27 -17.52
CA GLY A 298 -19.83 22.35 -16.93
C GLY A 298 -20.14 22.16 -15.44
N GLN A 299 -19.48 21.20 -14.76
CA GLN A 299 -19.68 20.97 -13.34
C GLN A 299 -18.84 21.93 -12.49
N ILE A 300 -19.40 22.40 -11.38
CA ILE A 300 -18.62 23.08 -10.33
C ILE A 300 -18.03 21.99 -9.43
N VAL A 301 -16.70 21.95 -9.34
CA VAL A 301 -15.97 20.88 -8.63
C VAL A 301 -15.35 21.45 -7.36
N ALA A 302 -15.59 20.76 -6.23
CA ALA A 302 -14.87 20.97 -4.99
C ALA A 302 -13.96 19.76 -4.73
N VAL A 303 -12.72 20.00 -4.29
CA VAL A 303 -11.74 18.96 -3.98
C VAL A 303 -11.41 18.99 -2.49
N THR A 304 -11.44 17.81 -1.84
CA THR A 304 -11.05 17.64 -0.44
C THR A 304 -9.95 16.60 -0.34
N GLY A 305 -8.80 16.96 0.22
CA GLY A 305 -7.66 16.05 0.40
C GLY A 305 -6.76 16.51 1.54
N ASP A 306 -5.94 15.60 2.06
CA ASP A 306 -5.07 15.81 3.23
C ASP A 306 -3.57 15.75 2.89
N GLY A 307 -3.21 15.35 1.66
CA GLY A 307 -1.82 15.19 1.24
C GLY A 307 -1.26 16.40 0.50
N VAL A 308 0.08 16.51 0.45
CA VAL A 308 0.82 17.42 -0.44
C VAL A 308 0.49 17.20 -1.92
N ASN A 309 0.00 16.00 -2.26
CA ASN A 309 -0.50 15.64 -3.58
C ASN A 309 -1.87 16.25 -3.91
N ASP A 310 -2.52 16.89 -2.93
CA ASP A 310 -3.82 17.57 -3.06
C ASP A 310 -3.67 19.09 -2.92
N SER A 311 -2.43 19.60 -2.92
CA SER A 311 -2.16 21.02 -2.66
C SER A 311 -2.69 21.95 -3.77
N PRO A 312 -3.26 23.13 -3.41
CA PRO A 312 -3.97 24.02 -4.34
C PRO A 312 -3.13 24.65 -5.45
N GLU A 313 -1.80 24.63 -5.36
CA GLU A 313 -0.90 25.24 -6.36
C GLU A 313 -0.98 24.54 -7.74
N HIS A 314 -1.70 23.42 -7.81
CA HIS A 314 -2.00 22.68 -9.03
C HIS A 314 -3.50 22.50 -9.31
N LEU A 315 -4.42 23.05 -8.50
CA LEU A 315 -5.86 22.72 -8.56
C LEU A 315 -6.81 23.93 -8.60
N CYS A 316 -6.29 25.15 -8.72
CA CYS A 316 -7.07 26.37 -8.94
C CYS A 316 -6.68 27.05 -10.27
#